data_AF-A0A4Q5PNT6-F1
#
_entry.id   AF-A0A4Q5PNT6-F1
#
_cell.length_a   1.000
_cell.length_b   1.000
_cell.length_c   1.000
_cell.angle_alpha   90.00
_cell.angle_beta   90.00
_cell.angle_gamma   90.00
#
_symmetry.space_group_name_H-M   'P 1'
#
loop_
_entity.id
_entity.type
_entity.pdbx_description
1 polymer ?
#
loop_
_entity_poly.entity_id
_entity_poly.type
_entity_poly.pdbx_seq_one_letter_code
_entity_poly.pdbx_strand_id
1 'polypeptide(L)'
;MSNIDLQALIPNNVHLGENRQLQRALEHWQPAFLNWWDEMGPSDFKAKEVYLRTAVGVDASGWASYGYTPMPDYRWGIFLADKEEGRKIGFGDHMGEDVWQEVPGEYRSTFRRLIVTQGDTEPASVEQQRLLGHTAPSLYDLRNLFQVNVEEGRHLWAMVYLLHAYFGRDGREEAEELLMRHSGDADKPRILGTFNEPMDNWLSFFMFTYFTDRDGKFQLKSFAESAFDPLARTTRFMLTEEAHHMFVGETGVGRVIKRTLEVMKELDTDDVATLRKAGVVDLPT
;
A
#
# COMPACT_ATOMS: atom_id res chain seq x y z
N MET A 1 -11.47 2.00 21.95
CA MET A 1 -11.81 2.84 20.80
C MET A 1 -10.91 4.06 20.80
N SER A 2 -9.95 4.09 19.87
CA SER A 2 -9.11 5.28 19.64
C SER A 2 -9.96 6.50 19.29
N ASN A 3 -9.64 7.67 19.86
CA ASN A 3 -10.19 8.94 19.39
C ASN A 3 -9.54 9.29 18.04
N ILE A 4 -10.34 9.66 17.04
CA ILE A 4 -9.86 9.88 15.67
C ILE A 4 -10.02 11.35 15.30
N ASP A 5 -8.91 11.98 14.92
CA ASP A 5 -8.91 13.35 14.41
C ASP A 5 -8.95 13.33 12.88
N LEU A 6 -10.14 13.53 12.32
CA LEU A 6 -10.36 13.64 10.88
C LEU A 6 -10.22 15.08 10.35
N GLN A 7 -10.14 16.06 11.25
CA GLN A 7 -10.06 17.50 10.91
C GLN A 7 -8.63 17.98 10.77
N ALA A 8 -7.65 17.28 11.36
CA ALA A 8 -6.23 17.52 11.17
C ALA A 8 -5.84 17.47 9.69
N LEU A 9 -4.79 18.21 9.29
CA LEU A 9 -4.26 18.15 7.92
C LEU A 9 -3.93 16.71 7.50
N ILE A 10 -3.37 15.93 8.43
CA ILE A 10 -3.13 14.49 8.31
C ILE A 10 -4.11 13.76 9.25
N PRO A 11 -5.20 13.16 8.75
CA PRO A 11 -6.14 12.40 9.58
C PRO A 11 -5.43 11.30 10.36
N ASN A 12 -5.74 11.11 11.64
CA ASN A 12 -5.04 10.10 12.43
C ASN A 12 -5.76 9.67 13.71
N ASN A 13 -5.33 8.56 14.28
CA ASN A 13 -5.74 8.08 15.60
C ASN A 13 -4.56 7.90 16.59
N VAL A 14 -3.46 8.63 16.34
CA VAL A 14 -2.21 8.54 17.12
C VAL A 14 -1.92 9.81 17.91
N HIS A 15 -2.93 10.67 18.10
CA HIS A 15 -2.80 11.93 18.84
C HIS A 15 -1.73 12.87 18.26
N LEU A 16 -1.61 12.95 16.93
CA LEU A 16 -0.54 13.69 16.27
C LEU A 16 -0.46 15.17 16.70
N GLY A 17 -1.61 15.82 16.93
CA GLY A 17 -1.69 17.21 17.38
C GLY A 17 -1.13 17.47 18.80
N GLU A 18 -0.98 16.42 19.61
CA GLU A 18 -0.35 16.51 20.95
C GLU A 18 1.18 16.50 20.84
N ASN A 19 1.74 15.95 19.76
CA ASN A 19 3.18 15.96 19.48
C ASN A 19 3.52 16.94 18.34
N ARG A 20 3.61 18.24 18.70
CA ARG A 20 3.89 19.32 17.73
C ARG A 20 5.18 19.15 16.94
N GLN A 21 6.20 18.51 17.51
CA GLN A 21 7.46 18.28 16.80
C GLN A 21 7.29 17.24 15.70
N LEU A 22 6.64 16.11 16.01
CA LEU A 22 6.34 15.07 15.04
C LEU A 22 5.38 15.57 13.95
N GLN A 23 4.31 16.28 14.35
CA GLN A 23 3.36 16.89 13.43
C GLN A 23 4.07 17.76 12.40
N ARG A 24 4.90 18.72 12.85
CA ARG A 24 5.66 19.60 11.95
C ARG A 24 6.61 18.85 11.03
N ALA A 25 7.24 17.77 11.52
CA ALA A 25 8.15 16.99 10.68
C ALA A 25 7.41 16.25 9.55
N LEU A 26 6.23 15.71 9.83
CA LEU A 26 5.39 15.05 8.81
C LEU A 26 4.74 16.06 7.85
N GLU A 27 4.26 17.18 8.36
CA GLU A 27 3.75 18.29 7.54
C GLU A 27 4.85 18.92 6.66
N HIS A 28 6.12 18.86 7.08
CA HIS A 28 7.25 19.26 6.26
C HIS A 28 7.57 18.27 5.13
N TRP A 29 7.37 16.97 5.38
CA TRP A 29 7.57 15.92 4.37
C TRP A 29 6.40 15.83 3.39
N GLN A 30 5.18 16.20 3.79
CA GLN A 30 3.97 16.13 2.97
C GLN A 30 4.10 16.74 1.56
N PRO A 31 4.66 17.96 1.37
CA PRO A 31 4.81 18.53 0.04
C PRO A 31 5.74 17.70 -0.86
N ALA A 32 6.78 17.07 -0.31
CA ALA A 32 7.66 16.19 -1.08
C ALA A 32 6.92 14.92 -1.53
N PHE A 33 6.09 14.33 -0.66
CA PHE A 33 5.20 13.22 -1.04
C PHE A 33 4.22 13.62 -2.14
N LEU A 34 3.59 14.80 -2.05
CA LEU A 34 2.65 15.27 -3.07
C LEU A 34 3.35 15.55 -4.40
N ASN A 35 4.57 16.09 -4.40
CA ASN A 35 5.37 16.24 -5.61
C ASN A 35 5.70 14.88 -6.24
N TRP A 36 6.13 13.91 -5.42
CA TRP A 36 6.33 12.53 -5.89
C TRP A 36 5.04 11.94 -6.46
N TRP A 37 3.89 12.13 -5.82
CA TRP A 37 2.60 11.65 -6.33
C TRP A 37 2.23 12.30 -7.68
N ASP A 38 2.48 13.60 -7.84
CA ASP A 38 2.23 14.32 -9.09
C ASP A 38 3.13 13.85 -10.24
N GLU A 39 4.38 13.46 -9.94
CA GLU A 39 5.35 12.99 -10.94
C GLU A 39 5.19 11.50 -11.26
N MET A 40 5.01 10.68 -10.22
CA MET A 40 5.15 9.22 -10.27
C MET A 40 3.84 8.46 -10.03
N GLY A 41 2.79 9.14 -9.55
CA GLY A 41 1.43 8.57 -9.49
C GLY A 41 0.70 8.61 -10.84
N PRO A 42 -0.61 8.36 -10.86
CA PRO A 42 -1.46 8.44 -12.06
C PRO A 42 -1.71 9.90 -12.53
N SER A 43 -0.64 10.60 -12.90
CA SER A 43 -0.57 12.06 -13.14
C SER A 43 -1.57 12.58 -14.17
N ASP A 44 -1.83 11.81 -15.23
CA ASP A 44 -2.75 12.20 -16.31
C ASP A 44 -4.24 12.19 -15.88
N PHE A 45 -4.52 11.65 -14.69
CA PHE A 45 -5.84 11.56 -14.09
C PHE A 45 -6.02 12.48 -12.89
N LYS A 46 -5.04 13.33 -12.55
CA LYS A 46 -5.02 14.14 -11.32
C LYS A 46 -6.28 15.00 -11.07
N ALA A 47 -6.88 15.54 -12.14
CA ALA A 47 -8.07 16.39 -12.05
C ALA A 47 -9.40 15.62 -12.09
N LYS A 48 -9.36 14.28 -12.17
CA LYS A 48 -10.57 13.45 -12.22
C LYS A 48 -11.10 13.23 -10.81
N GLU A 49 -12.40 13.43 -10.64
CA GLU A 49 -13.10 12.96 -9.46
C GLU A 49 -13.23 11.44 -9.51
N VAL A 50 -12.56 10.74 -8.60
CA VAL A 50 -12.59 9.28 -8.50
C VAL A 50 -13.42 8.89 -7.30
N TYR A 51 -14.34 7.93 -7.46
CA TYR A 51 -15.11 7.38 -6.34
C TYR A 51 -14.23 6.44 -5.52
N LEU A 52 -13.63 6.96 -4.46
CA LEU A 52 -12.65 6.26 -3.64
C LEU A 52 -13.20 5.99 -2.24
N ARG A 53 -12.67 4.94 -1.63
CA ARG A 53 -12.76 4.65 -0.21
C ARG A 53 -11.64 5.38 0.50
N THR A 54 -11.93 6.04 1.61
CA THR A 54 -10.94 6.69 2.49
C THR A 54 -11.15 6.21 3.91
N ALA A 55 -10.05 5.82 4.57
CA ALA A 55 -10.07 5.43 5.98
C ALA A 55 -10.46 6.62 6.88
N VAL A 56 -11.44 6.39 7.75
CA VAL A 56 -11.93 7.33 8.77
C VAL A 56 -12.01 6.69 10.16
N GLY A 57 -11.65 5.42 10.26
CA GLY A 57 -11.80 4.58 11.43
C GLY A 57 -10.77 3.44 11.44
N VAL A 58 -10.73 2.69 12.54
CA VAL A 58 -9.94 1.45 12.67
C VAL A 58 -10.79 0.27 13.16
N ASP A 59 -12.11 0.47 13.29
CA ASP A 59 -13.06 -0.53 13.77
C ASP A 59 -13.69 -1.32 12.61
N ALA A 60 -14.02 -2.58 12.86
CA ALA A 60 -14.64 -3.43 11.83
C ALA A 60 -16.01 -2.90 11.35
N SER A 61 -16.70 -2.09 12.17
CA SER A 61 -18.06 -1.59 11.91
C SER A 61 -18.13 -0.31 11.07
N GLY A 62 -17.02 0.39 10.82
CA GLY A 62 -17.10 1.72 10.20
C GLY A 62 -15.77 2.36 9.82
N TRP A 63 -14.76 1.59 9.45
CA TRP A 63 -13.42 2.13 9.22
C TRP A 63 -13.26 3.03 7.99
N ALA A 64 -14.23 3.07 7.07
CA ALA A 64 -14.07 3.81 5.82
C ALA A 64 -15.34 4.53 5.32
N SER A 65 -15.12 5.65 4.65
CA SER A 65 -16.14 6.40 3.91
C SER A 65 -15.87 6.33 2.41
N TYR A 66 -16.92 6.39 1.59
CA TYR A 66 -16.80 6.46 0.13
C TYR A 66 -17.25 7.82 -0.38
N GLY A 67 -16.52 8.38 -1.34
CA GLY A 67 -16.84 9.66 -1.93
C GLY A 67 -16.05 9.93 -3.20
N TYR A 68 -16.51 10.91 -3.98
CA TYR A 68 -15.75 11.43 -5.11
C TYR A 68 -14.69 12.39 -4.59
N THR A 69 -13.44 12.17 -4.98
CA THR A 69 -12.34 13.08 -4.69
C THR A 69 -11.31 13.04 -5.82
N PRO A 70 -10.69 14.18 -6.18
CA PRO A 70 -9.40 14.16 -6.86
C PRO A 70 -8.38 13.40 -6.02
N MET A 71 -7.55 12.57 -6.65
CA MET A 71 -6.53 11.80 -5.93
C MET A 71 -5.50 12.69 -5.20
N PRO A 72 -5.03 13.83 -5.75
CA PRO A 72 -4.14 14.74 -5.00
C PRO A 72 -4.76 15.29 -3.70
N ASP A 73 -6.09 15.33 -3.62
CA ASP A 73 -6.84 15.77 -2.43
C ASP A 73 -7.17 14.60 -1.49
N TYR A 74 -6.73 13.38 -1.81
CA TYR A 74 -6.98 12.21 -0.98
C TYR A 74 -6.44 12.43 0.44
N ARG A 75 -7.25 12.08 1.42
CA ARG A 75 -6.94 12.33 2.83
C ARG A 75 -6.06 11.21 3.39
N TRP A 76 -4.80 11.16 2.94
CA TRP A 76 -3.82 10.19 3.45
C TRP A 76 -3.61 10.37 4.96
N GLY A 77 -3.95 9.34 5.72
CA GLY A 77 -3.95 9.37 7.18
C GLY A 77 -3.09 8.28 7.82
N ILE A 78 -2.85 8.45 9.12
CA ILE A 78 -2.05 7.54 9.97
C ILE A 78 -2.99 6.83 10.94
N PHE A 79 -3.22 5.55 10.67
CA PHE A 79 -4.14 4.72 11.43
C PHE A 79 -3.44 3.46 11.95
N LEU A 80 -3.47 3.29 13.27
CA LEU A 80 -2.97 2.11 13.95
C LEU A 80 -4.15 1.35 14.55
N ALA A 81 -4.11 0.01 14.52
CA ALA A 81 -5.06 -0.80 15.27
C ALA A 81 -5.11 -0.40 16.75
N ASP A 82 -6.24 -0.66 17.42
CA ASP A 82 -6.40 -0.36 18.84
C ASP A 82 -5.32 -1.06 19.68
N LYS A 83 -4.83 -0.39 20.73
CA LYS A 83 -3.85 -0.97 21.65
C LYS A 83 -4.52 -2.03 22.52
N GLU A 84 -3.85 -3.16 22.68
CA GLU A 84 -4.26 -4.22 23.60
C GLU A 84 -3.59 -4.02 24.96
N GLU A 85 -4.40 -3.87 26.01
CA GLU A 85 -3.89 -3.73 27.37
C GLU A 85 -3.22 -5.04 27.82
N GLY A 86 -2.00 -4.93 28.37
CA GLY A 86 -1.24 -6.08 28.84
C GLY A 86 -0.70 -7.01 27.74
N ARG A 87 -0.67 -6.57 26.47
CA ARG A 87 -0.08 -7.36 25.37
C ARG A 87 1.36 -7.76 25.69
N LYS A 88 1.66 -9.05 25.52
CA LYS A 88 2.99 -9.64 25.73
C LYS A 88 3.63 -10.02 24.42
N ILE A 89 4.97 -10.09 24.40
CA ILE A 89 5.74 -10.60 23.27
C ILE A 89 5.46 -12.10 23.13
N GLY A 90 5.07 -12.52 21.91
CA GLY A 90 4.57 -13.87 21.65
C GLY A 90 5.63 -14.92 21.29
N PHE A 91 6.89 -14.52 21.03
CA PHE A 91 7.94 -15.42 20.56
C PHE A 91 9.36 -14.90 20.85
N GLY A 92 10.36 -15.76 20.64
CA GLY A 92 11.78 -15.40 20.71
C GLY A 92 12.31 -15.26 22.13
N ASP A 93 13.49 -14.64 22.26
CA ASP A 93 14.24 -14.55 23.52
C ASP A 93 13.51 -13.72 24.60
N HIS A 94 12.65 -12.80 24.18
CA HIS A 94 11.85 -11.92 25.06
C HIS A 94 10.40 -12.40 25.25
N MET A 95 10.11 -13.66 24.92
CA MET A 95 8.75 -14.19 25.03
C MET A 95 8.20 -14.04 26.45
N GLY A 96 6.98 -13.48 26.56
CA GLY A 96 6.30 -13.23 27.82
C GLY A 96 6.59 -11.87 28.48
N GLU A 97 7.58 -11.12 27.97
CA GLU A 97 7.81 -9.73 28.37
C GLU A 97 6.73 -8.79 27.79
N ASP A 98 6.65 -7.56 28.32
CA ASP A 98 5.78 -6.53 27.76
C ASP A 98 6.25 -6.10 26.36
N VAL A 99 5.30 -5.86 25.46
CA VAL A 99 5.62 -5.32 24.14
C VAL A 99 6.21 -3.91 24.22
N TRP A 100 7.15 -3.61 23.33
CA TRP A 100 7.87 -2.36 23.31
C TRP A 100 7.07 -1.25 22.63
N GLN A 101 6.97 -0.10 23.30
CA GLN A 101 6.40 1.12 22.71
C GLN A 101 7.48 2.01 22.07
N GLU A 102 8.74 1.80 22.44
CA GLU A 102 9.93 2.42 21.87
C GLU A 102 10.89 1.33 21.41
N VAL A 103 11.67 1.58 20.38
CA VAL A 103 12.59 0.56 19.84
C VAL A 103 13.81 0.43 20.76
N PRO A 104 14.12 -0.78 21.30
CA PRO A 104 15.34 -1.00 22.06
C PRO A 104 16.58 -0.64 21.23
N GLY A 105 17.55 0.03 21.86
CA GLY A 105 18.72 0.58 21.16
C GLY A 105 19.50 -0.47 20.36
N GLU A 106 19.61 -1.69 20.88
CA GLU A 106 20.30 -2.81 20.22
C GLU A 106 19.63 -3.28 18.92
N TYR A 107 18.31 -3.09 18.77
CA TYR A 107 17.55 -3.49 17.59
C TYR A 107 17.23 -2.34 16.63
N ARG A 108 17.66 -1.11 16.97
CA ARG A 108 17.27 0.11 16.26
C ARG A 108 17.61 0.08 14.76
N SER A 109 18.82 -0.34 14.39
CA SER A 109 19.20 -0.42 12.97
C SER A 109 18.43 -1.50 12.22
N THR A 110 18.18 -2.64 12.87
CA THR A 110 17.43 -3.77 12.27
C THR A 110 15.98 -3.40 12.02
N PHE A 111 15.28 -2.82 13.01
CA PHE A 111 13.90 -2.36 12.79
C PHE A 111 13.81 -1.26 11.74
N ARG A 112 14.75 -0.30 11.74
CA ARG A 112 14.79 0.73 10.71
C ARG A 112 14.87 0.11 9.32
N ARG A 113 15.82 -0.79 9.09
CA ARG A 113 15.98 -1.47 7.80
C ARG A 113 14.71 -2.23 7.38
N LEU A 114 14.06 -2.93 8.30
CA LEU A 114 12.82 -3.66 8.02
C LEU A 114 11.67 -2.72 7.62
N ILE A 115 11.49 -1.63 8.37
CA ILE A 115 10.46 -0.61 8.09
C ILE A 115 10.72 0.09 6.76
N VAL A 116 11.98 0.41 6.45
CA VAL A 116 12.35 1.03 5.17
C VAL A 116 12.13 0.06 4.02
N THR A 117 12.51 -1.20 4.17
CA THR A 117 12.35 -2.20 3.09
C THR A 117 10.87 -2.42 2.78
N GLN A 118 10.01 -2.52 3.79
CA GLN A 118 8.55 -2.55 3.60
C GLN A 118 8.05 -1.24 2.99
N GLY A 119 8.45 -0.10 3.54
CA GLY A 119 8.01 1.20 3.04
C GLY A 119 8.42 1.50 1.60
N ASP A 120 9.48 0.85 1.09
CA ASP A 120 9.98 1.05 -0.27
C ASP A 120 9.13 0.33 -1.34
N THR A 121 8.42 -0.74 -0.97
CA THR A 121 7.54 -1.47 -1.90
C THR A 121 6.29 -0.69 -2.27
N GLU A 122 5.80 0.13 -1.35
CA GLU A 122 4.52 0.81 -1.48
C GLU A 122 4.54 1.85 -2.62
N PRO A 123 5.48 2.83 -2.64
CA PRO A 123 5.59 3.75 -3.77
C PRO A 123 6.11 3.07 -5.04
N ALA A 124 6.87 1.97 -4.92
CA ALA A 124 7.31 1.22 -6.10
C ALA A 124 6.13 0.64 -6.89
N SER A 125 5.14 0.08 -6.19
CA SER A 125 3.95 -0.46 -6.84
C SER A 125 3.17 0.63 -7.60
N VAL A 126 3.04 1.83 -7.02
CA VAL A 126 2.43 3.00 -7.67
C VAL A 126 3.19 3.38 -8.93
N GLU A 127 4.53 3.44 -8.85
CA GLU A 127 5.41 3.77 -9.97
C GLU A 127 5.29 2.77 -11.12
N GLN A 128 5.27 1.47 -10.81
CA GLN A 128 5.08 0.40 -11.80
C GLN A 128 3.75 0.57 -12.53
N GLN A 129 2.68 0.89 -11.80
CA GLN A 129 1.30 0.83 -12.28
C GLN A 129 0.79 2.13 -12.93
N ARG A 130 1.53 3.24 -12.82
CA ARG A 130 1.08 4.61 -13.15
C ARG A 130 0.47 4.81 -14.54
N LEU A 131 0.90 4.02 -15.54
CA LEU A 131 0.43 4.14 -16.94
C LEU A 131 -0.79 3.26 -17.27
N LEU A 132 -1.17 2.32 -16.39
CA LEU A 132 -2.23 1.34 -16.68
C LEU A 132 -3.60 2.01 -16.89
N GLY A 133 -3.82 3.20 -16.32
CA GLY A 133 -5.06 3.95 -16.49
C GLY A 133 -5.42 4.25 -17.95
N HIS A 134 -4.43 4.36 -18.85
CA HIS A 134 -4.65 4.65 -20.27
C HIS A 134 -5.26 3.48 -21.05
N THR A 135 -5.13 2.26 -20.55
CA THR A 135 -5.61 1.04 -21.20
C THR A 135 -6.65 0.31 -20.34
N ALA A 136 -7.26 1.01 -19.39
CA ALA A 136 -8.22 0.42 -18.47
C ALA A 136 -9.39 -0.26 -19.20
N PRO A 137 -9.68 -1.55 -18.92
CA PRO A 137 -10.72 -2.30 -19.63
C PRO A 137 -12.14 -1.85 -19.24
N SER A 138 -12.29 -1.08 -18.15
CA SER A 138 -13.54 -0.44 -17.76
C SER A 138 -13.29 0.67 -16.73
N LEU A 139 -14.31 1.50 -16.48
CA LEU A 139 -14.28 2.46 -15.36
C LEU A 139 -14.23 1.78 -13.99
N TYR A 140 -14.78 0.56 -13.87
CA TYR A 140 -14.71 -0.22 -12.64
C TYR A 140 -13.26 -0.62 -12.34
N ASP A 141 -12.55 -1.12 -13.36
CA ASP A 141 -11.15 -1.52 -13.25
C ASP A 141 -10.25 -0.31 -13.01
N LEU A 142 -10.50 0.81 -13.71
CA LEU A 142 -9.80 2.07 -13.48
C LEU A 142 -9.96 2.57 -12.04
N ARG A 143 -11.17 2.53 -11.49
CA ARG A 143 -11.44 2.93 -10.11
C ARG A 143 -10.74 2.00 -9.10
N ASN A 144 -10.66 0.69 -9.38
CA ASN A 144 -9.94 -0.24 -8.51
C ASN A 144 -8.43 -0.01 -8.55
N LEU A 145 -7.85 0.22 -9.74
CA LEU A 145 -6.44 0.60 -9.87
C LEU A 145 -6.13 1.85 -9.01
N PHE A 146 -6.94 2.89 -9.14
CA PHE A 146 -6.75 4.11 -8.35
C PHE A 146 -6.98 3.90 -6.86
N GLN A 147 -7.88 3.00 -6.46
CA GLN A 147 -8.05 2.62 -5.05
C GLN A 147 -6.77 1.98 -4.50
N VAL A 148 -6.19 1.01 -5.23
CA VAL A 148 -4.91 0.39 -4.85
C VAL A 148 -3.84 1.47 -4.75
N ASN A 149 -3.70 2.34 -5.76
CA ASN A 149 -2.63 3.36 -5.75
C ASN A 149 -2.70 4.31 -4.55
N VAL A 150 -3.89 4.79 -4.15
CA VAL A 150 -4.00 5.68 -2.99
C VAL A 150 -3.82 4.93 -1.66
N GLU A 151 -4.18 3.65 -1.59
CA GLU A 151 -3.95 2.79 -0.43
C GLU A 151 -2.45 2.48 -0.26
N GLU A 152 -1.73 2.20 -1.35
CA GLU A 152 -0.27 2.05 -1.33
C GLU A 152 0.45 3.37 -1.00
N GLY A 153 -0.06 4.50 -1.50
CA GLY A 153 0.38 5.82 -1.03
C GLY A 153 0.21 5.99 0.49
N ARG A 154 -0.89 5.48 1.06
CA ARG A 154 -1.15 5.51 2.51
C ARG A 154 -0.24 4.54 3.27
N HIS A 155 0.13 3.41 2.69
CA HIS A 155 1.08 2.46 3.25
C HIS A 155 2.47 3.11 3.42
N LEU A 156 2.92 3.90 2.43
CA LEU A 156 4.13 4.70 2.56
C LEU A 156 4.03 5.68 3.75
N TRP A 157 2.92 6.43 3.87
CA TRP A 157 2.67 7.30 5.03
C TRP A 157 2.75 6.56 6.37
N ALA A 158 2.28 5.30 6.41
CA ALA A 158 2.30 4.48 7.61
C ALA A 158 3.73 4.14 8.06
N MET A 159 4.63 3.79 7.12
CA MET A 159 6.03 3.52 7.41
C MET A 159 6.81 4.80 7.73
N VAL A 160 6.56 5.89 6.99
CA VAL A 160 7.17 7.20 7.24
C VAL A 160 6.81 7.76 8.61
N TYR A 161 5.56 7.57 9.06
CA TYR A 161 5.17 7.88 10.43
C TYR A 161 6.05 7.15 11.46
N LEU A 162 6.23 5.83 11.31
CA LEU A 162 7.07 5.05 12.23
C LEU A 162 8.52 5.55 12.21
N LEU A 163 9.06 5.85 11.02
CA LEU A 163 10.41 6.40 10.87
C LEU A 163 10.56 7.74 11.60
N HIS A 164 9.65 8.68 11.38
CA HIS A 164 9.70 9.99 12.04
C HIS A 164 9.49 9.91 13.55
N ALA A 165 8.54 9.09 14.01
CA ALA A 165 8.16 9.00 15.42
C ALA A 165 9.23 8.31 16.28
N TYR A 166 9.86 7.25 15.77
CA TYR A 166 10.70 6.37 16.59
C TYR A 166 12.18 6.36 16.17
N PHE A 167 12.53 6.81 14.96
CA PHE A 167 13.90 6.72 14.43
C PHE A 167 14.66 8.05 14.37
N GLY A 168 14.03 9.16 14.79
CA GLY A 168 14.73 10.43 15.00
C GLY A 168 15.27 11.02 13.70
N ARG A 169 16.56 11.41 13.68
CA ARG A 169 17.19 12.00 12.49
C ARG A 169 17.28 10.99 11.35
N ASP A 170 17.85 9.81 11.61
CA ASP A 170 18.00 8.75 10.61
C ASP A 170 16.64 8.38 10.00
N GLY A 171 15.57 8.36 10.80
CA GLY A 171 14.22 8.11 10.28
C GLY A 171 13.74 9.14 9.27
N ARG A 172 14.08 10.42 9.44
CA ARG A 172 13.74 11.48 8.47
C ARG A 172 14.55 11.35 7.18
N GLU A 173 15.84 11.03 7.30
CA GLU A 173 16.71 10.81 6.15
C GLU A 173 16.21 9.62 5.31
N GLU A 174 15.82 8.51 5.95
CA GLU A 174 15.23 7.35 5.26
C GLU A 174 13.88 7.68 4.58
N ALA A 175 13.05 8.52 5.21
CA ALA A 175 11.77 8.96 4.63
C ALA A 175 11.97 9.85 3.38
N GLU A 176 13.02 10.66 3.35
CA GLU A 176 13.42 11.41 2.15
C GLU A 176 13.96 10.45 1.08
N GLU A 177 14.80 9.48 1.46
CA GLU A 177 15.35 8.50 0.52
C GLU A 177 14.28 7.60 -0.11
N LEU A 178 13.20 7.28 0.59
CA LEU A 178 12.05 6.54 0.06
C LEU A 178 11.39 7.24 -1.15
N LEU A 179 11.47 8.56 -1.24
CA LEU A 179 10.96 9.33 -2.38
C LEU A 179 12.01 9.54 -3.48
N MET A 180 13.29 9.33 -3.18
CA MET A 180 14.39 9.51 -4.14
C MET A 180 14.72 8.24 -4.95
N ARG A 181 14.27 7.07 -4.49
CA ARG A 181 14.38 5.81 -5.24
C ARG A 181 13.19 5.69 -6.19
N HIS A 182 13.40 5.14 -7.37
CA HIS A 182 12.35 4.94 -8.36
C HIS A 182 12.44 3.56 -9.01
N SER A 183 11.29 2.94 -9.26
CA SER A 183 11.18 1.64 -9.92
C SER A 183 11.86 1.68 -11.30
N GLY A 184 12.87 0.84 -11.48
CA GLY A 184 13.60 0.70 -12.74
C GLY A 184 14.63 1.80 -13.03
N ASP A 185 14.88 2.71 -12.09
CA ASP A 185 15.92 3.73 -12.23
C ASP A 185 17.33 3.11 -12.22
N ALA A 186 18.23 3.63 -13.05
CA ALA A 186 19.57 3.07 -13.24
C ALA A 186 20.52 3.38 -12.07
N ASP A 187 20.34 4.52 -11.40
CA ASP A 187 21.23 5.00 -10.34
C ASP A 187 20.63 4.79 -8.95
N LYS A 188 19.30 4.93 -8.82
CA LYS A 188 18.55 4.81 -7.56
C LYS A 188 17.31 3.90 -7.72
N PRO A 189 17.50 2.61 -8.06
CA PRO A 189 16.38 1.67 -8.14
C PRO A 189 15.71 1.45 -6.78
N ARG A 190 14.51 0.87 -6.80
CA ARG A 190 13.86 0.30 -5.61
C ARG A 190 14.69 -0.86 -5.05
N ILE A 191 14.54 -1.14 -3.76
CA ILE A 191 15.40 -2.08 -3.01
C ILE A 191 15.25 -3.52 -3.53
N LEU A 192 14.02 -3.94 -3.86
CA LEU A 192 13.69 -5.30 -4.25
C LEU A 192 13.52 -5.41 -5.78
N GLY A 193 14.12 -6.43 -6.39
CA GLY A 193 14.11 -6.61 -7.85
C GLY A 193 12.71 -6.65 -8.46
N THR A 194 11.77 -7.38 -7.86
CA THR A 194 10.37 -7.49 -8.33
C THR A 194 9.68 -6.13 -8.46
N PHE A 195 10.04 -5.17 -7.62
CA PHE A 195 9.50 -3.81 -7.58
C PHE A 195 10.23 -2.84 -8.52
N ASN A 196 11.14 -3.35 -9.37
CA ASN A 196 11.75 -2.61 -10.48
C ASN A 196 11.33 -3.15 -11.85
N GLU A 197 10.60 -4.26 -11.90
CA GLU A 197 10.13 -4.85 -13.16
C GLU A 197 9.00 -4.01 -13.77
N PRO A 198 8.89 -3.91 -15.09
CA PRO A 198 7.83 -3.12 -15.74
C PRO A 198 6.44 -3.77 -15.55
N MET A 199 5.41 -2.92 -15.43
CA MET A 199 4.00 -3.32 -15.40
C MET A 199 3.25 -2.68 -16.58
N ASP A 200 3.34 -3.30 -17.76
CA ASP A 200 2.90 -2.70 -19.02
C ASP A 200 1.48 -3.12 -19.46
N ASN A 201 0.86 -4.07 -18.75
CA ASN A 201 -0.46 -4.58 -19.11
C ASN A 201 -1.30 -4.99 -17.88
N TRP A 202 -2.61 -5.06 -18.08
CA TRP A 202 -3.59 -5.34 -17.02
C TRP A 202 -3.55 -6.78 -16.50
N LEU A 203 -3.12 -7.75 -17.32
CA LEU A 203 -2.98 -9.13 -16.85
C LEU A 203 -1.84 -9.23 -15.83
N SER A 204 -0.70 -8.58 -16.10
CA SER A 204 0.39 -8.45 -15.14
C SER A 204 -0.07 -7.75 -13.85
N PHE A 205 -0.87 -6.69 -13.93
CA PHE A 205 -1.41 -6.00 -12.75
C PHE A 205 -2.31 -6.90 -11.90
N PHE A 206 -3.22 -7.65 -12.51
CA PHE A 206 -4.06 -8.59 -11.77
C PHE A 206 -3.23 -9.73 -11.15
N MET A 207 -2.21 -10.23 -11.85
CA MET A 207 -1.30 -11.24 -11.29
C MET A 207 -0.47 -10.67 -10.14
N PHE A 208 0.02 -9.44 -10.26
CA PHE A 208 0.80 -8.76 -9.22
C PHE A 208 -0.02 -8.56 -7.95
N THR A 209 -1.21 -7.97 -8.07
CA THR A 209 -2.11 -7.78 -6.92
C THR A 209 -2.61 -9.10 -6.33
N TYR A 210 -2.56 -10.21 -7.09
CA TYR A 210 -2.90 -11.54 -6.58
C TYR A 210 -1.73 -12.26 -5.89
N PHE A 211 -0.49 -12.11 -6.39
CA PHE A 211 0.70 -12.84 -5.95
C PHE A 211 1.72 -11.99 -5.20
N THR A 212 2.07 -10.81 -5.70
CA THR A 212 3.07 -9.93 -5.08
C THR A 212 2.51 -9.23 -3.84
N ASP A 213 1.32 -8.65 -3.90
CA ASP A 213 0.64 -8.08 -2.72
C ASP A 213 0.35 -9.17 -1.68
N ARG A 214 0.27 -10.43 -2.12
CA ARG A 214 0.18 -11.56 -1.18
C ARG A 214 1.48 -11.77 -0.41
N ASP A 215 2.66 -11.53 -0.99
CA ASP A 215 3.90 -11.43 -0.20
C ASP A 215 3.79 -10.29 0.82
N GLY A 216 3.36 -9.10 0.38
CA GLY A 216 3.05 -7.96 1.25
C GLY A 216 2.20 -8.38 2.45
N LYS A 217 1.08 -9.06 2.22
CA LYS A 217 0.25 -9.65 3.30
C LYS A 217 1.03 -10.56 4.25
N PHE A 218 1.90 -11.45 3.76
CA PHE A 218 2.66 -12.35 4.64
C PHE A 218 3.75 -11.60 5.43
N GLN A 219 4.40 -10.60 4.84
CA GLN A 219 5.34 -9.71 5.54
C GLN A 219 4.61 -8.89 6.61
N LEU A 220 3.49 -8.25 6.26
CA LEU A 220 2.66 -7.49 7.19
C LEU A 220 2.11 -8.35 8.32
N LYS A 221 1.70 -9.60 8.04
CA LYS A 221 1.32 -10.56 9.10
C LYS A 221 2.49 -10.90 10.03
N SER A 222 3.70 -11.01 9.49
CA SER A 222 4.88 -11.26 10.32
C SER A 222 5.19 -10.05 11.20
N PHE A 223 5.09 -8.83 10.66
CA PHE A 223 5.25 -7.60 11.42
C PHE A 223 4.10 -7.34 12.41
N ALA A 224 2.89 -7.83 12.14
CA ALA A 224 1.76 -7.77 13.06
C ALA A 224 2.02 -8.50 14.39
N GLU A 225 2.95 -9.46 14.38
CA GLU A 225 3.38 -10.19 15.58
C GLU A 225 4.57 -9.51 16.30
N SER A 226 5.10 -8.42 15.75
CA SER A 226 6.28 -7.73 16.28
C SER A 226 6.14 -7.34 17.76
N ALA A 227 7.26 -7.49 18.48
CA ALA A 227 7.46 -6.97 19.83
C ALA A 227 7.42 -5.43 19.87
N PHE A 228 7.80 -4.76 18.78
CA PHE A 228 7.63 -3.32 18.61
C PHE A 228 6.16 -3.03 18.24
N ASP A 229 5.36 -2.70 19.24
CA ASP A 229 3.90 -2.65 19.16
C ASP A 229 3.35 -1.58 18.21
N PRO A 230 3.94 -0.38 18.06
CA PRO A 230 3.55 0.56 17.01
C PRO A 230 3.62 -0.05 15.60
N LEU A 231 4.68 -0.78 15.26
CA LEU A 231 4.80 -1.49 13.97
C LEU A 231 3.73 -2.58 13.83
N ALA A 232 3.52 -3.38 14.89
CA ALA A 232 2.50 -4.41 14.90
C ALA A 232 1.09 -3.85 14.69
N ARG A 233 0.77 -2.72 15.30
CA ARG A 233 -0.55 -2.06 15.17
C ARG A 233 -0.72 -1.39 13.81
N THR A 234 0.33 -0.79 13.25
CA THR A 234 0.32 -0.23 11.90
C THR A 234 0.01 -1.32 10.87
N THR A 235 0.73 -2.43 10.92
CA THR A 235 0.59 -3.53 9.95
C THR A 235 -0.72 -4.30 10.10
N ARG A 236 -1.26 -4.43 11.31
CA ARG A 236 -2.62 -4.94 11.53
C ARG A 236 -3.69 -4.10 10.84
N PHE A 237 -3.54 -2.78 10.82
CA PHE A 237 -4.46 -1.91 10.08
C PHE A 237 -4.28 -2.09 8.57
N MET A 238 -3.04 -2.03 8.06
CA MET A 238 -2.74 -2.23 6.63
C MET A 238 -3.30 -3.54 6.07
N LEU A 239 -3.30 -4.62 6.85
CA LEU A 239 -3.90 -5.90 6.45
C LEU A 239 -5.40 -5.82 6.11
N THR A 240 -6.10 -4.79 6.59
CA THR A 240 -7.51 -4.51 6.24
C THR A 240 -7.63 -3.95 4.82
N GLU A 241 -6.66 -3.16 4.37
CA GLU A 241 -6.57 -2.60 3.02
C GLU A 241 -6.01 -3.64 2.05
N GLU A 242 -4.97 -4.37 2.43
CA GLU A 242 -4.34 -5.44 1.64
C GLU A 242 -5.35 -6.50 1.14
N ALA A 243 -6.41 -6.73 1.93
CA ALA A 243 -7.51 -7.61 1.55
C ALA A 243 -8.22 -7.18 0.26
N HIS A 244 -8.33 -5.87 0.03
CA HIS A 244 -8.90 -5.31 -1.20
C HIS A 244 -7.98 -5.54 -2.40
N HIS A 245 -6.67 -5.39 -2.24
CA HIS A 245 -5.73 -5.55 -3.36
C HIS A 245 -5.75 -6.98 -3.90
N MET A 246 -5.68 -7.97 -3.00
CA MET A 246 -5.84 -9.39 -3.38
C MET A 246 -7.19 -9.68 -4.05
N PHE A 247 -8.27 -9.03 -3.60
CA PHE A 247 -9.58 -9.17 -4.23
C PHE A 247 -9.56 -8.64 -5.67
N VAL A 248 -8.90 -7.51 -5.93
CA VAL A 248 -8.73 -6.94 -7.27
C VAL A 248 -8.00 -7.94 -8.17
N GLY A 249 -6.88 -8.51 -7.70
CA GLY A 249 -6.12 -9.51 -8.46
C GLY A 249 -6.90 -10.80 -8.72
N GLU A 250 -7.49 -11.39 -7.67
CA GLU A 250 -8.25 -12.65 -7.76
C GLU A 250 -9.42 -12.53 -8.73
N THR A 251 -10.24 -11.48 -8.57
CA THR A 251 -11.41 -11.29 -9.42
C THR A 251 -11.05 -10.82 -10.83
N GLY A 252 -9.96 -10.07 -10.99
CA GLY A 252 -9.41 -9.67 -12.29
C GLY A 252 -9.00 -10.89 -13.13
N VAL A 253 -8.15 -11.76 -12.58
CA VAL A 253 -7.75 -13.02 -13.23
C VAL A 253 -8.96 -13.91 -13.47
N GLY A 254 -9.85 -14.06 -12.49
CA GLY A 254 -11.08 -14.85 -12.64
C GLY A 254 -11.98 -14.37 -13.78
N ARG A 255 -12.08 -13.04 -14.00
CA ARG A 255 -12.83 -12.46 -15.12
C ARG A 255 -12.16 -12.70 -16.48
N VAL A 256 -10.83 -12.67 -16.55
CA VAL A 256 -10.09 -13.03 -17.77
C VAL A 256 -10.35 -14.50 -18.13
N ILE A 257 -10.17 -15.41 -17.17
CA ILE A 257 -10.44 -16.85 -17.36
C ILE A 257 -11.88 -17.08 -17.82
N LYS A 258 -12.85 -16.46 -17.15
CA LYS A 258 -14.27 -16.59 -17.51
C LYS A 258 -14.52 -16.14 -18.95
N ARG A 259 -13.97 -15.00 -19.36
CA ARG A 259 -14.15 -14.48 -20.73
C ARG A 259 -13.55 -15.42 -21.77
N THR A 260 -12.37 -15.99 -21.51
CA THR A 260 -11.75 -16.98 -22.40
C THR A 260 -12.61 -18.24 -22.53
N LEU A 261 -13.13 -18.77 -21.41
CA LEU A 261 -14.02 -19.94 -21.42
C LEU A 261 -15.33 -19.69 -22.18
N GLU A 262 -15.89 -18.48 -22.11
CA GLU A 262 -17.07 -18.10 -22.89
C GLU A 262 -16.78 -18.15 -24.40
N VAL A 263 -15.63 -17.66 -24.84
CA VAL A 263 -15.23 -17.68 -26.27
C VAL A 263 -14.88 -19.10 -26.72
N MET A 264 -14.20 -19.90 -25.90
CA MET A 264 -13.97 -21.33 -26.18
C MET A 264 -15.27 -22.06 -26.43
N LYS A 265 -16.31 -21.78 -25.62
CA LYS A 265 -17.64 -22.36 -25.78
C LYS A 265 -18.37 -21.86 -27.03
N GLU A 266 -18.24 -20.56 -27.35
CA GLU A 266 -18.87 -19.97 -28.55
C GLU A 266 -18.29 -20.54 -29.85
N LEU A 267 -16.98 -20.73 -29.89
CA LEU A 267 -16.24 -21.21 -31.07
C LEU A 267 -16.06 -22.75 -31.09
N ASP A 268 -16.46 -23.44 -30.02
CA ASP A 268 -16.29 -24.88 -29.81
C ASP A 268 -14.83 -25.34 -30.04
N THR A 269 -13.87 -24.63 -29.44
CA THR A 269 -12.45 -24.87 -29.65
C THR A 269 -11.61 -24.46 -28.44
N ASP A 270 -10.51 -25.19 -28.23
CA ASP A 270 -9.41 -24.84 -27.33
C ASP A 270 -8.11 -24.50 -28.09
N ASP A 271 -8.17 -24.38 -29.42
CA ASP A 271 -7.02 -24.00 -30.25
C ASP A 271 -6.55 -22.58 -29.94
N VAL A 272 -5.33 -22.48 -29.41
CA VAL A 272 -4.69 -21.21 -29.01
C VAL A 272 -4.67 -20.19 -30.14
N ALA A 273 -4.38 -20.60 -31.38
CA ALA A 273 -4.32 -19.68 -32.50
C ALA A 273 -5.69 -19.09 -32.83
N THR A 274 -6.74 -19.88 -32.71
CA THR A 274 -8.13 -19.45 -32.92
C THR A 274 -8.60 -18.51 -31.79
N LEU A 275 -8.30 -18.82 -30.53
CA LEU A 275 -8.65 -17.98 -29.39
C LEU A 275 -7.96 -16.62 -29.43
N ARG A 276 -6.67 -16.58 -29.77
CA ARG A 276 -5.93 -15.31 -29.93
C ARG A 276 -6.51 -14.46 -31.05
N LYS A 277 -6.89 -15.07 -32.18
CA LYS A 277 -7.58 -14.37 -33.28
C LYS A 277 -8.95 -13.82 -32.86
N ALA A 278 -9.61 -14.46 -31.91
CA ALA A 278 -10.87 -14.00 -31.32
C ALA A 278 -10.68 -12.92 -30.23
N GLY A 279 -9.42 -12.53 -29.92
CA GLY A 279 -9.11 -11.43 -29.02
C GLY A 279 -9.20 -11.75 -27.54
N VAL A 280 -9.05 -13.02 -27.14
CA VAL A 280 -8.94 -13.44 -25.73
C VAL A 280 -7.53 -13.95 -25.41
N VAL A 281 -7.17 -13.93 -24.13
CA VAL A 281 -5.94 -14.57 -23.62
C VAL A 281 -6.23 -16.06 -23.41
N ASP A 282 -5.58 -16.92 -24.18
CA ASP A 282 -5.71 -18.37 -24.03
C ASP A 282 -5.19 -18.86 -22.66
N LEU A 283 -5.81 -19.91 -22.11
CA LEU A 283 -5.49 -20.41 -20.76
C LEU A 283 -4.02 -20.87 -20.55
N PRO A 284 -3.30 -21.40 -21.57
CA PRO A 284 -1.90 -21.76 -21.40
C PRO A 284 -0.91 -20.59 -21.24
N THR A 285 -1.29 -19.38 -21.66
CA THR A 285 -0.47 -18.17 -21.53
C THR A 285 -0.57 -17.58 -20.12
#